data_AF-A0A484X308-F1
#
_entry.id   AF-A0A484X308-F1
#
_cell.length_a   1.000
_cell.length_b   1.000
_cell.length_c   1.000
_cell.angle_alpha   90.00
_cell.angle_beta   90.00
_cell.angle_gamma   90.00
#
_symmetry.space_group_name_H-M   'P 1'
#
loop_
_entity.id
_entity.type
_entity.pdbx_description
1 polymer ?
#
loop_
_entity_poly.entity_id
_entity_poly.type
_entity_poly.pdbx_seq_one_letter_code
_entity_poly.pdbx_strand_id
1 'polypeptide(L)'
;MSKICEPSFCDVIDNFWWVALPLTTQNALSQFQPEWQCWEPGAKWVRQPPPDAITDPGYFDFYQQGMTFEAFVRAFSDWFAQNRPATVMIGIRADESYNRFLTIANARKQRFADDKPWTTVAPGGHAWYVYPLYDWKTADIWTWFAKTGSCYNPLYDLMYQAGVPPRYMRICEPFGPEQRQGLWLYHVLEPERWAAMCERVSGVRSGGIYAGHDNHFYGHRKILKPEHLTWQEYALLLLDSMPQTTSEHYRNKIAVYLHWYQKKGMPEIPDTQEGDIGSKDIPSWRRICKVLLNNDYWCRALSFSPNKPKHYQRYSERMKLKRKEWGILCNND
;
A
#
# COMPACT_ATOMS: atom_id res chain seq x y z
N MET A 1 -7.94 -15.12 5.47
CA MET A 1 -7.95 -16.46 6.07
C MET A 1 -8.69 -17.39 5.14
N SER A 2 -8.21 -18.59 4.86
CA SER A 2 -9.10 -19.63 4.35
C SER A 2 -9.95 -20.11 5.53
N LYS A 3 -11.21 -20.49 5.31
CA LYS A 3 -12.07 -21.13 6.33
C LYS A 3 -11.49 -22.43 6.92
N ILE A 4 -10.34 -22.88 6.39
CA ILE A 4 -9.62 -24.09 6.78
C ILE A 4 -9.37 -24.16 8.29
N CYS A 5 -9.17 -23.02 8.95
CA CYS A 5 -8.88 -22.97 10.39
C CYS A 5 -10.04 -22.53 11.26
N GLU A 6 -11.19 -22.15 10.68
CA GLU A 6 -12.32 -21.60 11.43
C GLU A 6 -12.86 -22.56 12.51
N PRO A 7 -13.01 -23.88 12.26
CA PRO A 7 -13.50 -24.80 13.28
C PRO A 7 -12.55 -24.96 14.48
N SER A 8 -11.26 -24.66 14.33
CA SER A 8 -10.24 -24.86 15.35
C SER A 8 -10.13 -23.71 16.36
N PHE A 9 -10.89 -22.63 16.17
CA PHE A 9 -10.84 -21.43 17.03
C PHE A 9 -12.22 -21.02 17.57
N CYS A 10 -13.24 -21.88 17.44
CA CYS A 10 -14.58 -21.59 17.93
C CYS A 10 -14.66 -21.44 19.46
N ASP A 11 -13.64 -21.90 20.20
CA ASP A 11 -13.51 -21.75 21.65
C ASP A 11 -13.04 -20.34 22.08
N VAL A 12 -12.43 -19.58 21.16
CA VAL A 12 -11.87 -18.23 21.42
C VAL A 12 -12.41 -17.15 20.48
N ILE A 13 -13.34 -17.50 19.58
CA ILE A 13 -13.99 -16.57 18.66
C ILE A 13 -15.49 -16.52 18.97
N ASP A 14 -15.94 -15.39 19.51
CA ASP A 14 -17.37 -15.13 19.71
C ASP A 14 -18.08 -14.81 18.39
N ASN A 15 -17.47 -13.96 17.58
CA ASN A 15 -18.05 -13.46 16.32
C ASN A 15 -16.97 -13.40 15.25
N PHE A 16 -17.31 -13.85 14.04
CA PHE A 16 -16.40 -13.85 12.90
C PHE A 16 -16.96 -12.98 11.76
N TRP A 17 -16.30 -11.85 11.50
CA TRP A 17 -16.69 -10.93 10.43
C TRP A 17 -15.90 -11.21 9.16
N TRP A 18 -16.50 -11.92 8.20
CA TRP A 18 -15.95 -12.02 6.86
C TRP A 18 -16.42 -10.83 6.01
N VAL A 19 -15.61 -9.79 5.90
CA VAL A 19 -15.96 -8.58 5.16
C VAL A 19 -15.55 -8.70 3.69
N ALA A 20 -16.54 -8.60 2.79
CA ALA A 20 -16.36 -8.60 1.35
C ALA A 20 -17.03 -7.37 0.70
N LEU A 21 -16.69 -6.20 1.24
CA LEU A 21 -17.19 -4.91 0.76
C LEU A 21 -16.22 -4.26 -0.23
N PRO A 22 -16.71 -3.37 -1.12
CA PRO A 22 -15.84 -2.62 -2.00
C PRO A 22 -14.88 -1.70 -1.24
N LEU A 23 -13.58 -1.96 -1.37
CA LEU A 23 -12.53 -1.14 -0.75
C LEU A 23 -11.53 -0.68 -1.80
N THR A 24 -11.19 0.60 -1.75
CA THR A 24 -10.23 1.19 -2.69
C THR A 24 -8.80 0.90 -2.26
N THR A 25 -8.01 0.39 -3.18
CA THR A 25 -6.57 0.14 -3.03
C THR A 25 -5.79 0.69 -4.22
N GLN A 26 -4.51 0.94 -4.01
CA GLN A 26 -3.64 1.44 -5.08
C GLN A 26 -3.37 0.34 -6.11
N ASN A 27 -3.25 0.74 -7.37
CA ASN A 27 -2.77 -0.08 -8.45
C ASN A 27 -1.48 0.52 -9.00
N ALA A 28 -0.34 -0.02 -8.57
CA ALA A 28 0.99 0.43 -9.00
C ALA A 28 1.40 -0.18 -10.36
N LEU A 29 0.50 -0.87 -11.05
CA LEU A 29 0.76 -1.49 -12.35
C LEU A 29 0.29 -0.65 -13.53
N SER A 30 -0.51 0.39 -13.30
CA SER A 30 -1.11 1.20 -14.35
C SER A 30 -1.17 2.67 -13.99
N GLN A 31 -0.80 3.52 -14.93
CA GLN A 31 -1.00 4.97 -14.85
C GLN A 31 -2.39 5.39 -15.35
N PHE A 32 -3.13 4.50 -16.02
CA PHE A 32 -4.49 4.74 -16.50
C PHE A 32 -5.53 4.46 -15.42
N GLN A 33 -5.27 3.44 -14.61
CA GLN A 33 -6.12 3.06 -13.49
C GLN A 33 -5.23 2.92 -12.25
N PRO A 34 -4.83 4.02 -11.60
CA PRO A 34 -3.89 4.02 -10.48
C PRO A 34 -4.51 3.53 -9.16
N GLU A 35 -5.82 3.29 -9.15
CA GLU A 35 -6.58 2.74 -8.02
C GLU A 35 -7.60 1.73 -8.55
N TRP A 36 -7.97 0.76 -7.73
CA TRP A 36 -8.97 -0.25 -8.05
C TRP A 36 -9.78 -0.63 -6.80
N GLN A 37 -10.91 -1.32 -6.99
CA GLN A 37 -11.77 -1.78 -5.90
C GLN A 37 -11.99 -3.30 -5.98
N CYS A 38 -11.71 -4.00 -4.88
CA CYS A 38 -12.19 -5.37 -4.71
C CYS A 38 -13.73 -5.36 -4.68
N TRP A 39 -14.38 -6.41 -5.19
CA TRP A 39 -15.85 -6.55 -5.22
C TRP A 39 -16.63 -5.32 -5.75
N GLU A 40 -16.04 -4.53 -6.66
CA GLU A 40 -16.69 -3.36 -7.26
C GLU A 40 -18.05 -3.72 -7.90
N PRO A 41 -19.15 -3.03 -7.57
CA PRO A 41 -20.46 -3.30 -8.17
C PRO A 41 -20.43 -3.16 -9.70
N GLY A 42 -21.03 -4.13 -10.40
CA GLY A 42 -21.08 -4.16 -11.86
C GLY A 42 -19.79 -4.62 -12.56
N ALA A 43 -18.69 -4.83 -11.83
CA ALA A 43 -17.46 -5.40 -12.37
C ALA A 43 -17.42 -6.92 -12.24
N LYS A 44 -16.65 -7.59 -13.11
CA LYS A 44 -16.35 -9.02 -12.98
C LYS A 44 -15.32 -9.24 -11.88
N TRP A 45 -15.66 -9.92 -10.80
CA TRP A 45 -14.75 -10.10 -9.67
C TRP A 45 -13.71 -11.19 -9.91
N VAL A 46 -12.49 -10.98 -9.38
CA VAL A 46 -11.41 -11.98 -9.40
C VAL A 46 -11.75 -13.20 -8.53
N ARG A 47 -12.50 -12.98 -7.44
CA ARG A 47 -12.94 -14.03 -6.53
C ARG A 47 -14.33 -13.71 -5.99
N GLN A 48 -15.20 -14.72 -5.98
CA GLN A 48 -16.52 -14.61 -5.35
C GLN A 48 -16.39 -14.59 -3.81
N PRO A 49 -17.16 -13.74 -3.11
CA PRO A 49 -17.25 -13.81 -1.66
C PRO A 49 -17.86 -15.15 -1.23
N PRO A 50 -17.47 -15.71 -0.08
CA PRO A 50 -18.17 -16.88 0.46
C PRO A 50 -19.63 -16.49 0.84
N PRO A 51 -20.54 -17.48 0.95
CA PRO A 51 -21.97 -17.21 1.13
C PRO A 51 -22.34 -16.41 2.38
N ASP A 52 -21.56 -16.55 3.44
CA ASP A 52 -21.73 -15.91 4.75
C ASP A 52 -20.93 -14.59 4.89
N ALA A 53 -20.31 -14.13 3.81
CA ALA A 53 -19.62 -12.85 3.81
C ALA A 53 -20.60 -11.68 3.91
N ILE A 54 -20.18 -10.68 4.67
CA ILE A 54 -20.79 -9.36 4.69
C ILE A 54 -20.50 -8.68 3.35
N THR A 55 -21.52 -8.64 2.50
CA THR A 55 -21.49 -8.04 1.16
C THR A 55 -22.41 -6.84 1.04
N ASP A 56 -23.31 -6.63 2.00
CA ASP A 56 -24.20 -5.48 2.06
C ASP A 56 -23.46 -4.23 2.57
N PRO A 57 -23.34 -3.16 1.76
CA PRO A 57 -22.80 -1.87 2.18
C PRO A 57 -23.47 -1.26 3.42
N GLY A 58 -24.72 -1.62 3.70
CA GLY A 58 -25.49 -1.13 4.85
C GLY A 58 -25.18 -1.82 6.17
N TYR A 59 -24.37 -2.89 6.19
CA TYR A 59 -24.11 -3.66 7.41
C TYR A 59 -23.39 -2.86 8.50
N PHE A 60 -22.42 -2.04 8.10
CA PHE A 60 -21.68 -1.16 9.02
C PHE A 60 -22.12 0.28 8.79
N ASP A 61 -22.60 0.94 9.84
CA ASP A 61 -23.04 2.34 9.82
C ASP A 61 -21.91 3.33 9.43
N PHE A 62 -20.66 2.98 9.71
CA PHE A 62 -19.49 3.78 9.35
C PHE A 62 -19.02 3.58 7.91
N TYR A 63 -19.46 2.50 7.23
CA TYR A 63 -18.94 2.18 5.90
C TYR A 63 -19.32 3.26 4.90
N GLN A 64 -18.36 3.61 4.04
CA GLN A 64 -18.55 4.54 2.95
C GLN A 64 -18.05 3.90 1.68
N GLN A 65 -18.87 3.95 0.62
CA GLN A 65 -18.52 3.39 -0.68
C GLN A 65 -17.13 3.86 -1.13
N GLY A 66 -16.25 2.91 -1.45
CA GLY A 66 -14.91 3.21 -1.95
C GLY A 66 -13.94 3.76 -0.90
N MET A 67 -14.23 3.63 0.41
CA MET A 67 -13.24 3.91 1.45
C MET A 67 -12.02 2.98 1.30
N THR A 68 -10.84 3.44 1.75
CA THR A 68 -9.64 2.59 1.69
C THR A 68 -9.66 1.54 2.79
N PHE A 69 -8.90 0.47 2.60
CA PHE A 69 -8.71 -0.55 3.63
C PHE A 69 -8.20 0.04 4.96
N GLU A 70 -7.26 1.00 4.92
CA GLU A 70 -6.74 1.63 6.14
C GLU A 70 -7.78 2.50 6.85
N ALA A 71 -8.68 3.13 6.10
CA ALA A 71 -9.82 3.85 6.69
C ALA A 71 -10.82 2.86 7.31
N PHE A 72 -11.06 1.72 6.65
CA PHE A 72 -11.98 0.69 7.12
C PHE A 72 -11.50 0.09 8.44
N VAL A 73 -10.25 -0.37 8.52
CA VAL A 73 -9.70 -1.00 9.74
C VAL A 73 -9.74 -0.05 10.94
N ARG A 74 -9.50 1.25 10.73
CA ARG A 74 -9.62 2.27 11.79
C ARG A 74 -11.06 2.43 12.26
N ALA A 75 -11.99 2.63 11.33
CA ALA A 75 -13.40 2.81 11.65
C ALA A 75 -14.01 1.55 12.29
N PHE A 76 -13.60 0.36 11.83
CA PHE A 76 -13.98 -0.92 12.42
C PHE A 76 -13.51 -1.03 13.87
N SER A 77 -12.28 -0.60 14.18
CA SER A 77 -11.77 -0.58 15.57
C SER A 77 -12.65 0.27 16.49
N ASP A 78 -13.03 1.47 16.04
CA ASP A 78 -13.87 2.39 16.82
C ASP A 78 -15.30 1.85 16.98
N TRP A 79 -15.87 1.35 15.88
CA TRP A 79 -17.20 0.72 15.84
C TRP A 79 -17.28 -0.49 16.77
N PHE A 80 -16.25 -1.35 16.77
CA PHE A 80 -16.18 -2.51 17.65
C PHE A 80 -16.01 -2.10 19.12
N ALA A 81 -15.15 -1.12 19.39
CA ALA A 81 -14.87 -0.65 20.75
C ALA A 81 -16.10 -0.04 21.42
N GLN A 82 -16.97 0.68 20.68
CA GLN A 82 -18.14 1.35 21.23
C GLN A 82 -17.81 2.22 22.47
N ASN A 83 -16.70 2.95 22.41
CA ASN A 83 -16.13 3.74 23.52
C ASN A 83 -15.73 2.94 24.78
N ARG A 84 -15.74 1.60 24.71
CA ARG A 84 -15.21 0.73 25.75
C ARG A 84 -13.76 0.34 25.44
N PRO A 85 -12.92 0.11 26.45
CA PRO A 85 -11.56 -0.41 26.23
C PRO A 85 -11.58 -1.68 25.38
N ALA A 86 -10.94 -1.62 24.22
CA ALA A 86 -10.82 -2.74 23.29
C ALA A 86 -9.38 -2.95 22.83
N THR A 87 -9.07 -4.17 22.39
CA THR A 87 -7.76 -4.51 21.82
C THR A 87 -7.92 -5.02 20.41
N VAL A 88 -7.11 -4.48 19.50
CA VAL A 88 -6.96 -4.97 18.13
C VAL A 88 -5.60 -5.64 18.02
N MET A 89 -5.60 -6.98 17.96
CA MET A 89 -4.38 -7.76 17.82
C MET A 89 -3.93 -7.82 16.36
N ILE A 90 -2.66 -7.51 16.12
CA ILE A 90 -2.07 -7.49 14.78
C ILE A 90 -0.74 -8.26 14.81
N GLY A 91 -0.63 -9.28 13.96
CA GLY A 91 0.57 -10.12 13.85
C GLY A 91 1.71 -9.49 13.05
N ILE A 92 2.04 -8.21 13.31
CA ILE A 92 3.29 -7.63 12.74
C ILE A 92 4.49 -8.14 13.51
N ARG A 93 5.65 -8.21 12.84
CA ARG A 93 6.92 -8.56 13.48
C ARG A 93 7.98 -7.52 13.15
N ALA A 94 8.84 -7.21 14.11
CA ALA A 94 9.91 -6.23 13.93
C ALA A 94 10.92 -6.67 12.85
N ASP A 95 11.10 -7.98 12.67
CA ASP A 95 11.92 -8.62 11.63
C ASP A 95 11.42 -8.34 10.20
N GLU A 96 10.15 -7.93 10.01
CA GLU A 96 9.56 -7.75 8.68
C GLU A 96 9.99 -6.47 7.96
N SER A 97 10.20 -5.38 8.71
CA SER A 97 10.74 -4.14 8.14
C SER A 97 11.16 -3.15 9.22
N TYR A 98 12.00 -2.18 8.83
CA TYR A 98 12.37 -1.06 9.68
C TYR A 98 11.16 -0.28 10.23
N ASN A 99 10.10 -0.10 9.43
CA ASN A 99 8.88 0.57 9.90
C ASN A 99 8.14 -0.24 10.98
N ARG A 100 8.14 -1.58 10.89
CA ARG A 100 7.57 -2.44 11.94
C ARG A 100 8.43 -2.37 13.20
N PHE A 101 9.75 -2.43 13.07
CA PHE A 101 10.66 -2.21 14.19
C PHE A 101 10.41 -0.85 14.88
N LEU A 102 10.34 0.25 14.12
CA LEU A 102 10.05 1.57 14.66
C LEU A 102 8.67 1.66 15.34
N THR A 103 7.68 0.93 14.83
CA THR A 103 6.35 0.84 15.45
C THR A 103 6.47 0.34 16.89
N ILE A 104 7.37 -0.60 17.17
CA ILE A 104 7.62 -1.13 18.52
C ILE A 104 8.56 -0.24 19.32
N ALA A 105 9.71 0.11 18.74
CA ALA A 105 10.81 0.80 19.42
C ALA A 105 10.56 2.28 19.73
N ASN A 106 9.52 2.91 19.15
CA ASN A 106 9.21 4.30 19.40
C ASN A 106 8.82 4.53 20.88
N ALA A 107 9.68 5.26 21.62
CA ALA A 107 9.46 5.62 23.02
C ALA A 107 8.41 6.73 23.21
N ARG A 108 8.10 7.50 22.17
CA ARG A 108 7.18 8.65 22.24
C ARG A 108 5.71 8.27 22.00
N LYS A 109 5.42 7.01 21.65
CA LYS A 109 4.05 6.56 21.38
C LYS A 109 3.29 6.37 22.69
N GLN A 110 1.99 6.64 22.67
CA GLN A 110 1.11 6.31 23.79
C GLN A 110 0.87 4.80 23.81
N ARG A 111 1.22 4.17 24.93
CA ARG A 111 1.14 2.73 25.18
C ARG A 111 -0.01 2.45 26.13
N PHE A 112 -0.40 1.19 26.24
CA PHE A 112 -1.33 0.75 27.28
C PHE A 112 -0.70 0.86 28.68
N ALA A 113 0.58 0.49 28.80
CA ALA A 113 1.38 0.61 30.02
C ALA A 113 2.87 0.76 29.66
N ASP A 114 3.66 1.28 30.59
CA ASP A 114 5.08 1.56 30.39
C ASP A 114 5.90 0.30 30.08
N ASP A 115 5.55 -0.82 30.71
CA ASP A 115 6.15 -2.14 30.53
C ASP A 115 5.65 -2.88 29.28
N LYS A 116 4.79 -2.26 28.45
CA LYS A 116 4.21 -2.88 27.24
C LYS A 116 4.56 -2.10 25.98
N PRO A 117 5.83 -2.12 25.55
CA PRO A 117 6.30 -1.39 24.37
C PRO A 117 5.68 -1.89 23.06
N TRP A 118 5.08 -3.07 23.05
CA TRP A 118 4.38 -3.67 21.90
C TRP A 118 2.90 -3.27 21.81
N THR A 119 2.48 -2.22 22.52
CA THR A 119 1.13 -1.65 22.43
C THR A 119 1.16 -0.23 21.88
N THR A 120 0.07 0.21 21.26
CA THR A 120 -0.09 1.60 20.80
C THR A 120 -1.56 1.97 20.84
N VAL A 121 -1.88 3.12 21.42
CA VAL A 121 -3.25 3.63 21.41
C VAL A 121 -3.75 3.79 19.98
N ALA A 122 -4.96 3.33 19.71
CA ALA A 122 -5.64 3.60 18.46
C ALA A 122 -6.15 5.05 18.44
N PRO A 123 -6.37 5.65 17.25
CA PRO A 123 -7.17 6.86 17.14
C PRO A 123 -8.49 6.72 17.90
N GLY A 124 -9.00 7.79 18.51
CA GLY A 124 -10.21 7.74 19.34
C GLY A 124 -9.98 7.41 20.82
N GLY A 125 -8.84 6.79 21.19
CA GLY A 125 -8.43 6.65 22.59
C GLY A 125 -9.13 5.54 23.39
N HIS A 126 -10.00 4.76 22.76
CA HIS A 126 -10.74 3.67 23.40
C HIS A 126 -10.22 2.27 23.03
N ALA A 127 -9.36 2.17 22.02
CA ALA A 127 -8.78 0.90 21.60
C ALA A 127 -7.25 0.95 21.60
N TRP A 128 -6.60 -0.21 21.70
CA TRP A 128 -5.16 -0.37 21.59
C TRP A 128 -4.81 -1.38 20.51
N TYR A 129 -3.88 -1.01 19.63
CA TYR A 129 -3.20 -1.96 18.77
C TYR A 129 -2.18 -2.74 19.60
N VAL A 130 -2.25 -4.06 19.52
CA VAL A 130 -1.43 -5.01 20.28
C VAL A 130 -0.67 -5.92 19.32
N TYR A 131 0.64 -6.04 19.49
CA TYR A 131 1.53 -6.78 18.60
C TYR A 131 2.16 -7.96 19.34
N PRO A 132 1.46 -9.08 19.54
CA PRO A 132 1.94 -10.15 20.45
C PRO A 132 3.14 -10.93 19.92
N LEU A 133 3.35 -10.94 18.60
CA LEU A 133 4.44 -11.67 17.94
C LEU A 133 5.60 -10.76 17.55
N TYR A 134 5.68 -9.55 18.10
CA TYR A 134 6.57 -8.50 17.57
C TYR A 134 8.05 -8.88 17.50
N ASP A 135 8.53 -9.75 18.38
CA ASP A 135 9.91 -10.21 18.49
C ASP A 135 10.17 -11.56 17.79
N TRP A 136 9.13 -12.21 17.26
CA TRP A 136 9.27 -13.44 16.49
C TRP A 136 9.93 -13.17 15.14
N LYS A 137 10.79 -14.09 14.73
CA LYS A 137 11.42 -14.11 13.40
C LYS A 137 10.65 -15.01 12.44
N THR A 138 11.04 -14.98 11.17
CA THR A 138 10.51 -15.91 10.16
C THR A 138 10.68 -17.37 10.56
N ALA A 139 11.83 -17.74 11.12
CA ALA A 139 12.09 -19.12 11.56
C ALA A 139 11.19 -19.56 12.72
N ASP A 140 10.85 -18.65 13.64
CA ASP A 140 10.03 -18.99 14.82
C ASP A 140 8.60 -19.38 14.40
N ILE A 141 8.02 -18.65 13.44
CA ILE A 141 6.69 -18.96 12.89
C ILE A 141 6.66 -20.36 12.26
N TRP A 142 7.62 -20.66 11.39
CA TRP A 142 7.66 -21.96 10.71
C TRP A 142 7.99 -23.10 11.66
N THR A 143 8.84 -22.87 12.65
CA THR A 143 9.14 -23.85 13.70
C THR A 143 7.88 -24.16 14.53
N TRP A 144 7.09 -23.14 14.86
CA TRP A 144 5.83 -23.33 15.58
C TRP A 144 4.83 -24.17 14.79
N PHE A 145 4.62 -23.89 13.51
CA PHE A 145 3.75 -24.71 12.65
C PHE A 145 4.26 -26.15 12.53
N ALA A 146 5.56 -26.35 12.34
CA ALA A 146 6.15 -27.68 12.25
C ALA A 146 6.01 -28.48 13.55
N LYS A 147 6.11 -27.82 14.72
CA LYS A 147 5.98 -28.48 16.03
C LYS A 147 4.54 -28.76 16.42
N THR A 148 3.62 -27.85 16.11
CA THR A 148 2.22 -27.94 16.57
C THR A 148 1.32 -28.70 15.61
N GLY A 149 1.69 -28.78 14.32
CA GLY A 149 0.79 -29.31 13.28
C GLY A 149 -0.44 -28.42 13.03
N SER A 150 -0.40 -27.16 13.49
CA SER A 150 -1.51 -26.22 13.29
C SER A 150 -1.74 -25.93 11.81
N CYS A 151 -2.99 -25.66 11.44
CA CYS A 151 -3.34 -25.33 10.06
C CYS A 151 -2.80 -23.95 9.65
N TYR A 152 -2.38 -23.83 8.39
CA TYR A 152 -2.03 -22.57 7.74
C TYR A 152 -2.52 -22.58 6.29
N ASN A 153 -2.31 -21.48 5.56
CA ASN A 153 -2.74 -21.38 4.18
C ASN A 153 -1.88 -22.30 3.26
N PRO A 154 -2.45 -23.29 2.56
CA PRO A 154 -1.69 -24.21 1.70
C PRO A 154 -0.92 -23.51 0.57
N LEU A 155 -1.27 -22.26 0.24
CA LEU A 155 -0.51 -21.47 -0.72
C LEU A 155 0.96 -21.33 -0.32
N TYR A 156 1.29 -21.32 0.97
CA TYR A 156 2.68 -21.27 1.42
C TYR A 156 3.49 -22.51 1.01
N ASP A 157 2.87 -23.70 1.00
CA ASP A 157 3.52 -24.92 0.53
C ASP A 157 3.79 -24.84 -0.97
N LEU A 158 2.83 -24.32 -1.74
CA LEU A 158 2.99 -24.08 -3.17
C LEU A 158 4.10 -23.06 -3.46
N MET A 159 4.18 -21.97 -2.67
CA MET A 159 5.28 -21.01 -2.76
C MET A 159 6.64 -21.66 -2.49
N TYR A 160 6.71 -22.53 -1.46
CA TYR A 160 7.93 -23.27 -1.13
C TYR A 160 8.34 -24.22 -2.24
N GLN A 161 7.41 -25.01 -2.77
CA GLN A 161 7.64 -25.92 -3.89
C GLN A 161 8.09 -25.18 -5.15
N ALA A 162 7.61 -23.96 -5.38
CA ALA A 162 8.05 -23.07 -6.45
C ALA A 162 9.42 -22.41 -6.19
N GLY A 163 10.08 -22.72 -5.07
CA GLY A 163 11.42 -22.22 -4.73
C GLY A 163 11.44 -20.81 -4.12
N VAL A 164 10.30 -20.27 -3.71
CA VAL A 164 10.25 -18.95 -3.05
C VAL A 164 10.90 -19.06 -1.66
N PRO A 165 11.93 -18.27 -1.33
CA PRO A 165 12.51 -18.29 0.01
C PRO A 165 11.48 -17.89 1.08
N PRO A 166 11.47 -18.48 2.28
CA PRO A 166 10.46 -18.21 3.31
C PRO A 166 10.26 -16.72 3.65
N ARG A 167 11.34 -15.92 3.62
CA ARG A 167 11.28 -14.47 3.86
C ARG A 167 10.51 -13.68 2.79
N TYR A 168 10.31 -14.25 1.61
CA TYR A 168 9.61 -13.64 0.48
C TYR A 168 8.22 -14.24 0.23
N MET A 169 7.82 -15.25 1.02
CA MET A 169 6.47 -15.80 0.95
C MET A 169 5.47 -14.84 1.59
N ARG A 170 4.91 -13.93 0.80
CA ARG A 170 3.96 -12.93 1.28
C ARG A 170 2.66 -13.03 0.50
N ILE A 171 1.56 -13.13 1.23
CA ILE A 171 0.20 -13.12 0.67
C ILE A 171 -0.42 -11.76 1.00
N CYS A 172 -0.76 -11.00 -0.02
CA CYS A 172 -1.41 -9.71 0.10
C CYS A 172 -2.08 -9.36 -1.25
N GLU A 173 -2.87 -8.31 -1.27
CA GLU A 173 -3.36 -7.72 -2.50
C GLU A 173 -2.18 -7.43 -3.45
N PRO A 174 -2.20 -7.94 -4.69
CA PRO A 174 -0.95 -8.09 -5.43
C PRO A 174 -0.59 -6.87 -6.29
N PHE A 175 -1.44 -5.85 -6.43
CA PHE A 175 -1.22 -4.74 -7.37
C PHE A 175 -0.55 -3.52 -6.73
N GLY A 176 -0.38 -3.51 -5.40
CA GLY A 176 0.35 -2.47 -4.67
C GLY A 176 1.86 -2.40 -4.98
N PRO A 177 2.54 -1.27 -4.66
CA PRO A 177 3.94 -1.03 -5.00
C PRO A 177 4.93 -2.09 -4.47
N GLU A 178 4.70 -2.60 -3.26
CA GLU A 178 5.57 -3.61 -2.65
C GLU A 178 5.22 -5.04 -3.09
N GLN A 179 3.93 -5.32 -3.31
CA GLN A 179 3.40 -6.66 -3.53
C GLN A 179 3.52 -7.12 -4.97
N ARG A 180 3.53 -6.19 -5.93
CA ARG A 180 3.61 -6.52 -7.37
C ARG A 180 4.80 -7.38 -7.75
N GLN A 181 5.88 -7.40 -6.95
CA GLN A 181 7.03 -8.27 -7.19
C GLN A 181 6.65 -9.76 -7.22
N GLY A 182 5.60 -10.16 -6.51
CA GLY A 182 5.10 -11.54 -6.48
C GLY A 182 4.11 -11.89 -7.58
N LEU A 183 3.75 -10.95 -8.48
CA LEU A 183 2.70 -11.20 -9.49
C LEU A 183 2.99 -12.39 -10.41
N TRP A 184 4.28 -12.61 -10.72
CA TRP A 184 4.71 -13.72 -11.55
C TRP A 184 4.28 -15.07 -10.96
N LEU A 185 4.12 -15.19 -9.66
CA LEU A 185 3.81 -16.49 -9.07
C LEU A 185 2.37 -16.95 -9.37
N TYR A 186 1.45 -16.02 -9.66
CA TYR A 186 0.05 -16.35 -9.95
C TYR A 186 -0.12 -17.16 -11.24
N HIS A 187 0.68 -16.90 -12.28
CA HIS A 187 0.57 -17.71 -13.50
C HIS A 187 1.05 -19.16 -13.30
N VAL A 188 1.92 -19.38 -12.31
CA VAL A 188 2.45 -20.71 -11.96
C VAL A 188 1.48 -21.45 -11.05
N LEU A 189 1.00 -20.79 -9.99
CA LEU A 189 0.24 -21.45 -8.92
C LEU A 189 -1.27 -21.45 -9.14
N GLU A 190 -1.82 -20.42 -9.80
CA GLU A 190 -3.26 -20.19 -9.90
C GLU A 190 -3.66 -19.62 -11.29
N PRO A 191 -3.49 -20.38 -12.39
CA PRO A 191 -3.62 -19.87 -13.76
C PRO A 191 -5.01 -19.30 -14.10
N GLU A 192 -6.09 -19.88 -13.54
CA GLU A 192 -7.45 -19.35 -13.72
C GLU A 192 -7.64 -18.00 -13.02
N ARG A 193 -7.11 -17.86 -11.80
CA ARG A 193 -7.13 -16.60 -11.06
C ARG A 193 -6.28 -15.55 -11.76
N TRP A 194 -5.14 -15.95 -12.32
CA TRP A 194 -4.31 -15.08 -13.15
C TRP A 194 -5.08 -14.53 -14.36
N ALA A 195 -5.84 -15.37 -15.07
CA ALA A 195 -6.68 -14.93 -16.19
C ALA A 195 -7.74 -13.91 -15.74
N ALA A 196 -8.44 -14.19 -14.62
CA ALA A 196 -9.42 -13.26 -14.05
C ALA A 196 -8.79 -11.93 -13.61
N MET A 197 -7.58 -11.95 -13.03
CA MET A 197 -6.85 -10.73 -12.68
C MET A 197 -6.47 -9.92 -13.92
N CYS A 198 -6.00 -10.57 -14.98
CA CYS A 198 -5.64 -9.91 -16.25
C CYS A 198 -6.83 -9.22 -16.91
N GLU A 199 -8.02 -9.82 -16.82
CA GLU A 199 -9.25 -9.23 -17.34
C GLU A 199 -9.73 -8.05 -16.48
N ARG A 200 -9.57 -8.15 -15.15
CA ARG A 200 -10.17 -7.21 -14.20
C ARG A 200 -9.32 -5.97 -13.90
N VAL A 201 -8.00 -6.10 -13.83
CA VAL A 201 -7.12 -5.03 -13.32
C VAL A 201 -6.12 -4.60 -14.39
N SER A 202 -6.15 -3.31 -14.72
CA SER A 202 -5.22 -2.71 -15.68
C SER A 202 -3.77 -2.90 -15.26
N GLY A 203 -2.92 -3.34 -16.18
CA GLY A 203 -1.48 -3.48 -15.95
C GLY A 203 -1.03 -4.82 -15.35
N VAL A 204 -1.94 -5.73 -14.99
CA VAL A 204 -1.58 -7.05 -14.40
C VAL A 204 -0.59 -7.81 -15.27
N ARG A 205 -0.85 -7.94 -16.57
CA ARG A 205 0.06 -8.64 -17.49
C ARG A 205 1.46 -8.03 -17.49
N SER A 206 1.57 -6.72 -17.60
CA SER A 206 2.86 -6.01 -17.55
C SER A 206 3.53 -6.17 -16.18
N GLY A 207 2.77 -6.15 -15.09
CA GLY A 207 3.25 -6.45 -13.74
C GLY A 207 3.85 -7.85 -13.63
N GLY A 208 3.17 -8.87 -14.15
CA GLY A 208 3.68 -10.25 -14.14
C GLY A 208 4.98 -10.44 -14.92
N ILE A 209 5.22 -9.62 -15.95
CA ILE A 209 6.46 -9.65 -16.74
C ILE A 209 7.56 -8.85 -16.05
N TYR A 210 7.28 -7.61 -15.60
CA TYR A 210 8.34 -6.68 -15.22
C TYR A 210 8.53 -6.47 -13.72
N ALA A 211 7.50 -6.68 -12.88
CA ALA A 211 7.57 -6.27 -11.47
C ALA A 211 8.47 -7.16 -10.60
N GLY A 212 8.65 -8.43 -10.98
CA GLY A 212 9.46 -9.41 -10.25
C GLY A 212 10.95 -9.42 -10.60
N HIS A 213 11.38 -8.67 -11.61
CA HIS A 213 12.77 -8.65 -12.06
C HIS A 213 13.49 -7.37 -11.63
N ASP A 214 14.81 -7.47 -11.45
CA ASP A 214 15.68 -6.30 -11.25
C ASP A 214 15.86 -5.58 -12.59
N ASN A 215 14.84 -4.79 -12.97
CA ASN A 215 14.82 -4.05 -14.22
C ASN A 215 14.39 -2.58 -14.01
N HIS A 216 14.55 -1.81 -15.07
CA HIS A 216 14.33 -0.37 -15.06
C HIS A 216 12.86 0.05 -15.26
N PHE A 217 11.95 -0.88 -15.60
CA PHE A 217 10.58 -0.59 -16.01
C PHE A 217 9.82 0.18 -14.95
N TYR A 218 9.82 -0.33 -13.71
CA TYR A 218 9.19 0.34 -12.57
C TYR A 218 10.17 1.20 -11.76
N GLY A 219 11.38 1.43 -12.26
CA GLY A 219 12.42 2.16 -11.53
C GLY A 219 12.74 1.58 -10.16
N HIS A 220 12.68 0.24 -10.03
CA HIS A 220 12.99 -0.44 -8.79
C HIS A 220 14.51 -0.50 -8.62
N ARG A 221 15.04 0.07 -7.53
CA ARG A 221 16.48 0.25 -7.20
C ARG A 221 17.26 1.14 -8.19
N LYS A 222 17.24 0.82 -9.48
CA LYS A 222 17.92 1.54 -10.56
C LYS A 222 16.91 2.20 -11.49
N ILE A 223 17.24 3.39 -11.96
CA ILE A 223 16.48 4.11 -12.98
C ILE A 223 17.43 4.54 -14.09
N LEU A 224 16.94 4.49 -15.31
CA LEU A 224 17.63 5.00 -16.50
C LEU A 224 16.83 6.16 -17.08
N LYS A 225 17.54 7.07 -17.72
CA LYS A 225 17.00 8.13 -18.56
C LYS A 225 17.84 8.21 -19.84
N PRO A 226 17.30 8.73 -20.96
CA PRO A 226 18.12 9.08 -22.11
C PRO A 226 19.31 9.97 -21.72
N GLU A 227 20.48 9.72 -22.29
CA GLU A 227 21.73 10.41 -21.92
C GLU A 227 21.66 11.92 -22.12
N HIS A 228 20.96 12.37 -23.17
CA HIS A 228 20.84 13.77 -23.56
C HIS A 228 19.85 14.58 -22.71
N LEU A 229 19.08 13.96 -21.80
CA LEU A 229 18.13 14.67 -20.94
C LEU A 229 18.68 14.88 -19.54
N THR A 230 18.33 15.95 -18.85
CA THR A 230 18.48 16.05 -17.38
C THR A 230 17.41 15.19 -16.67
N TRP A 231 17.51 15.01 -15.35
CA TRP A 231 16.42 14.34 -14.61
C TRP A 231 15.18 15.21 -14.56
N GLN A 232 15.32 16.53 -14.52
CA GLN A 232 14.19 17.46 -14.62
C GLN A 232 13.45 17.31 -15.96
N GLU A 233 14.18 17.35 -17.08
CA GLU A 233 13.60 17.17 -18.41
C GLU A 233 12.94 15.80 -18.56
N TYR A 234 13.58 14.76 -18.03
CA TYR A 234 13.00 13.42 -18.04
C TYR A 234 11.74 13.31 -17.18
N ALA A 235 11.67 13.97 -16.02
CA ALA A 235 10.47 14.02 -15.20
C ALA A 235 9.31 14.69 -15.94
N LEU A 236 9.57 15.77 -16.67
CA LEU A 236 8.58 16.45 -17.49
C LEU A 236 8.10 15.55 -18.64
N LEU A 237 9.01 14.88 -19.35
CA LEU A 237 8.66 13.90 -20.38
C LEU A 237 7.76 12.77 -19.86
N LEU A 238 8.06 12.24 -18.67
CA LEU A 238 7.22 11.23 -18.02
C LEU A 238 5.82 11.78 -17.68
N LEU A 239 5.73 13.01 -17.19
CA LEU A 239 4.45 13.68 -16.92
C LEU A 239 3.65 13.95 -18.19
N ASP A 240 4.30 14.24 -19.31
CA ASP A 240 3.62 14.55 -20.57
C ASP A 240 3.17 13.28 -21.32
N SER A 241 3.80 12.13 -21.05
CA SER A 241 3.47 10.85 -21.69
C SER A 241 2.38 10.04 -20.98
N MET A 242 2.02 10.40 -19.74
CA MET A 242 1.00 9.69 -18.96
C MET A 242 -0.42 10.27 -19.16
N PRO A 243 -1.49 9.54 -18.78
CA PRO A 243 -2.86 10.05 -18.88
C PRO A 243 -3.04 11.39 -18.17
N GLN A 244 -3.80 12.31 -18.78
CA GLN A 244 -3.90 13.70 -18.32
C GLN A 244 -4.33 13.82 -16.86
N THR A 245 -5.27 12.99 -16.41
CA THR A 245 -5.75 12.97 -15.01
C THR A 245 -4.64 12.59 -14.03
N THR A 246 -3.87 11.56 -14.35
CA THR A 246 -2.73 11.08 -13.57
C THR A 246 -1.57 12.07 -13.60
N SER A 247 -1.27 12.65 -14.76
CA SER A 247 -0.28 13.73 -14.92
C SER A 247 -0.60 14.90 -14.01
N GLU A 248 -1.84 15.40 -14.07
CA GLU A 248 -2.26 16.57 -13.29
C GLU A 248 -2.19 16.30 -11.77
N HIS A 249 -2.52 15.09 -11.35
CA HIS A 249 -2.34 14.66 -9.95
C HIS A 249 -0.88 14.71 -9.50
N TYR A 250 0.02 14.14 -10.29
CA TYR A 250 1.46 14.18 -9.97
C TYR A 250 1.99 15.62 -9.99
N ARG A 251 1.63 16.42 -11.00
CA ARG A 251 2.02 17.83 -11.09
C ARG A 251 1.56 18.61 -9.86
N ASN A 252 0.35 18.39 -9.38
CA ASN A 252 -0.17 19.00 -8.14
C ASN A 252 0.70 18.67 -6.92
N LYS A 253 1.07 17.40 -6.74
CA LYS A 253 1.91 16.96 -5.61
C LYS A 253 3.35 17.45 -5.75
N ILE A 254 3.95 17.32 -6.93
CA ILE A 254 5.32 17.78 -7.19
C ILE A 254 5.43 19.29 -7.01
N ALA A 255 4.43 20.08 -7.45
CA ALA A 255 4.46 21.52 -7.22
C ALA A 255 4.43 21.90 -5.74
N VAL A 256 3.64 21.19 -4.92
CA VAL A 256 3.65 21.37 -3.46
C VAL A 256 5.03 21.04 -2.88
N TYR A 257 5.64 19.96 -3.36
CA TYR A 257 6.99 19.54 -2.95
C TYR A 257 8.03 20.60 -3.27
N LEU A 258 8.08 21.07 -4.52
CA LEU A 258 9.01 22.11 -4.98
C LEU A 258 8.81 23.42 -4.21
N HIS A 259 7.55 23.86 -4.05
CA HIS A 259 7.24 25.09 -3.33
C HIS A 259 7.63 25.03 -1.84
N TRP A 260 7.53 23.85 -1.22
CA TRP A 260 7.98 23.65 0.17
C TRP A 260 9.48 23.89 0.31
N TYR A 261 10.30 23.35 -0.61
CA TYR A 261 11.75 23.56 -0.60
C TYR A 261 12.15 24.99 -0.96
N GLN A 262 11.45 25.64 -1.89
CA GLN A 262 11.60 27.07 -2.16
C GLN A 262 11.47 27.91 -0.89
N LYS A 263 10.42 27.66 -0.10
CA LYS A 263 10.20 28.33 1.20
C LYS A 263 11.25 28.00 2.26
N LYS A 264 11.99 26.90 2.10
CA LYS A 264 13.09 26.50 2.98
C LYS A 264 14.44 27.07 2.55
N GLY A 265 14.46 27.94 1.54
CA GLY A 265 15.68 28.57 1.04
C GLY A 265 16.41 27.76 -0.03
N MET A 266 15.71 26.82 -0.68
CA MET A 266 16.20 26.08 -1.86
C MET A 266 15.34 26.46 -3.08
N PRO A 267 15.67 27.56 -3.80
CA PRO A 267 14.86 28.07 -4.91
C PRO A 267 14.60 27.05 -6.02
N GLU A 268 15.61 26.19 -6.26
CA GLU A 268 15.54 25.09 -7.21
C GLU A 268 16.18 23.86 -6.58
N ILE A 269 15.54 22.70 -6.76
CA ILE A 269 16.11 21.43 -6.32
C ILE A 269 17.06 20.91 -7.40
N PRO A 270 18.19 20.29 -7.04
CA PRO A 270 19.14 19.78 -8.03
C PRO A 270 18.62 18.52 -8.74
N ASP A 271 19.23 18.20 -9.88
CA ASP A 271 18.97 16.96 -10.62
C ASP A 271 19.25 15.70 -9.78
N THR A 272 20.35 15.71 -9.03
CA THR A 272 20.79 14.62 -8.14
C THR A 272 21.36 15.16 -6.84
N GLN A 273 21.26 14.40 -5.75
CA GLN A 273 21.98 14.67 -4.51
C GLN A 273 22.64 13.41 -3.97
N GLU A 274 23.80 13.59 -3.32
CA GLU A 274 24.49 12.52 -2.62
C GLU A 274 23.62 12.01 -1.45
N GLY A 275 23.65 10.69 -1.22
CA GLY A 275 22.91 10.08 -0.12
C GLY A 275 21.40 9.89 -0.37
N ASP A 276 20.86 10.21 -1.56
CA ASP A 276 19.48 9.87 -1.95
C ASP A 276 19.31 8.36 -2.20
N ILE A 277 19.39 7.60 -1.10
CA ILE A 277 19.24 6.15 -1.05
C ILE A 277 17.80 5.72 -0.73
N GLY A 278 16.88 6.69 -0.59
CA GLY A 278 15.46 6.46 -0.31
C GLY A 278 15.08 6.38 1.18
N SER A 279 16.03 6.32 2.11
CA SER A 279 15.76 6.25 3.56
C SER A 279 15.43 7.61 4.19
N LYS A 280 15.97 8.70 3.64
CA LYS A 280 15.64 10.08 3.98
C LYS A 280 15.07 10.78 2.75
N ASP A 281 14.22 11.77 2.97
CA ASP A 281 13.73 12.64 1.91
C ASP A 281 14.79 13.69 1.58
N ILE A 282 15.53 13.43 0.50
CA ILE A 282 16.57 14.31 -0.04
C ILE A 282 16.07 14.77 -1.41
N PRO A 283 15.79 16.07 -1.60
CA PRO A 283 15.07 16.55 -2.77
C PRO A 283 15.90 16.49 -4.03
N SER A 284 15.45 15.76 -5.04
CA SER A 284 16.08 15.79 -6.36
C SER A 284 15.08 15.45 -7.46
N TRP A 285 15.33 15.93 -8.67
CA TRP A 285 14.53 15.53 -9.83
C TRP A 285 14.66 14.03 -10.14
N ARG A 286 15.83 13.43 -9.86
CA ARG A 286 16.02 11.98 -9.90
C ARG A 286 15.03 11.24 -9.00
N ARG A 287 14.78 11.74 -7.79
CA ARG A 287 13.80 11.17 -6.85
C ARG A 287 12.37 11.30 -7.37
N ILE A 288 12.03 12.44 -7.97
CA ILE A 288 10.73 12.64 -8.63
C ILE A 288 10.54 11.61 -9.76
N CYS A 289 11.54 11.41 -10.63
CA CYS A 289 11.48 10.38 -11.67
C CYS A 289 11.23 8.98 -11.09
N LYS A 290 11.88 8.65 -9.97
CA LYS A 290 11.66 7.37 -9.29
C LYS A 290 10.22 7.21 -8.81
N VAL A 291 9.59 8.26 -8.30
CA VAL A 291 8.17 8.24 -7.88
C VAL A 291 7.25 8.00 -9.07
N LEU A 292 7.49 8.69 -10.18
CA LEU A 292 6.70 8.56 -11.41
C LEU A 292 6.82 7.15 -12.00
N LEU A 293 8.04 6.62 -12.15
CA LEU A 293 8.28 5.28 -12.69
C LEU A 293 7.75 4.16 -11.78
N ASN A 294 7.79 4.35 -10.47
CA ASN A 294 7.24 3.34 -9.54
C ASN A 294 5.71 3.31 -9.54
N ASN A 295 5.03 4.24 -10.22
CA ASN A 295 3.59 4.47 -10.08
C ASN A 295 3.20 4.67 -8.61
N ASP A 296 4.04 5.36 -7.83
CA ASP A 296 3.71 5.77 -6.46
C ASP A 296 2.71 6.91 -6.52
N TYR A 297 1.45 6.55 -6.77
CA TYR A 297 0.36 7.50 -7.04
C TYR A 297 0.28 8.55 -5.94
N TRP A 298 0.41 8.17 -4.67
CA TRP A 298 0.28 9.14 -3.58
C TRP A 298 1.53 9.97 -3.30
N CYS A 299 2.65 9.70 -4.00
CA CYS A 299 3.97 10.29 -3.78
C CYS A 299 4.49 10.08 -2.36
N ARG A 300 4.31 8.88 -1.81
CA ARG A 300 4.80 8.52 -0.47
C ARG A 300 6.30 8.73 -0.33
N ALA A 301 7.06 8.45 -1.39
CA ALA A 301 8.51 8.69 -1.41
C ALA A 301 8.89 10.18 -1.40
N LEU A 302 7.96 11.11 -1.68
CA LEU A 302 8.11 12.55 -1.50
C LEU A 302 7.42 13.04 -0.21
N SER A 303 7.26 12.16 0.77
CA SER A 303 6.67 12.43 2.09
C SER A 303 5.19 12.85 2.08
N PHE A 304 4.45 12.52 1.03
CA PHE A 304 3.00 12.70 1.01
C PHE A 304 2.27 11.51 1.64
N SER A 305 1.12 11.80 2.25
CA SER A 305 0.13 10.79 2.64
C SER A 305 -0.99 10.70 1.60
N PRO A 306 -1.69 9.56 1.51
CA PRO A 306 -2.90 9.45 0.72
C PRO A 306 -3.95 10.49 1.13
N ASN A 307 -4.64 11.06 0.14
CA ASN A 307 -5.72 12.01 0.40
C ASN A 307 -7.00 11.23 0.75
N LYS A 308 -7.86 11.80 1.59
CA LYS A 308 -9.21 11.23 1.81
C LYS A 308 -10.02 11.35 0.51
N PRO A 309 -10.62 10.26 -0.02
CA PRO A 309 -11.35 10.29 -1.29
C PRO A 309 -12.38 11.42 -1.38
N LYS A 310 -13.16 11.64 -0.31
CA LYS A 310 -14.20 12.69 -0.20
C LYS A 310 -13.71 14.11 -0.48
N HIS A 311 -12.42 14.39 -0.29
CA HIS A 311 -11.86 15.74 -0.45
C HIS A 311 -10.91 15.85 -1.64
N TYR A 312 -10.73 14.78 -2.41
CA TYR A 312 -9.71 14.73 -3.45
C TYR A 312 -9.97 15.70 -4.60
N GLN A 313 -11.19 15.76 -5.14
CA GLN A 313 -11.55 16.69 -6.22
C GLN A 313 -11.30 18.15 -5.82
N ARG A 314 -11.86 18.57 -4.68
CA ARG A 314 -11.64 19.92 -4.11
C ARG A 314 -10.16 20.21 -3.85
N TYR A 315 -9.39 19.21 -3.40
CA TYR A 315 -7.95 19.35 -3.23
C TYR A 315 -7.26 19.59 -4.59
N SER A 316 -7.61 18.81 -5.61
CA SER A 316 -7.01 18.88 -6.95
C SER A 316 -7.24 20.25 -7.60
N GLU A 317 -8.49 20.74 -7.61
CA GLU A 317 -8.84 22.07 -8.14
C GLU A 317 -8.08 23.18 -7.42
N ARG A 318 -8.04 23.12 -6.09
CA ARG A 318 -7.30 24.09 -5.28
C ARG A 318 -5.80 24.06 -5.58
N MET A 319 -5.20 22.89 -5.76
CA MET A 319 -3.77 22.78 -6.09
C MET A 319 -3.48 23.27 -7.51
N LYS A 320 -4.39 23.05 -8.46
CA LYS A 320 -4.29 23.58 -9.82
C LYS A 320 -4.25 25.12 -9.83
N LEU A 321 -5.09 25.78 -9.03
CA LEU A 321 -5.06 27.23 -8.87
C LEU A 321 -3.75 27.71 -8.22
N LYS A 322 -3.34 27.07 -7.13
CA LYS A 322 -2.08 27.43 -6.44
C LYS A 322 -0.84 27.25 -7.31
N ARG A 323 -0.81 26.22 -8.17
CA ARG A 323 0.27 26.04 -9.15
C ARG A 323 0.42 27.25 -10.06
N LYS A 324 -0.70 27.80 -10.54
CA LYS A 324 -0.71 29.03 -11.34
C LYS A 324 -0.16 30.21 -10.56
N GLU A 325 -0.58 30.38 -9.30
CA GLU A 325 -0.06 31.43 -8.42
C GLU A 325 1.46 31.30 -8.16
N TRP A 326 1.96 30.07 -8.04
CA TRP A 326 3.38 29.80 -7.80
C TRP A 326 4.23 29.80 -9.08
N GLY A 327 3.61 29.72 -10.26
CA GLY A 327 4.32 29.55 -11.53
C GLY A 327 5.04 28.19 -11.66
N ILE A 328 4.59 27.16 -10.93
CA ILE A 328 5.29 25.85 -10.88
C ILE A 328 4.50 24.80 -11.66
N LEU A 329 5.17 24.19 -12.65
CA LEU A 329 4.62 23.12 -13.48
C LEU A 329 3.26 23.47 -14.09
N CYS A 330 2.97 24.73 -14.37
CA CYS A 330 1.78 25.12 -15.12
C CYS A 330 1.86 24.50 -16.51
N ASN A 331 0.74 23.99 -17.04
CA ASN A 331 0.72 23.62 -18.45
C ASN A 331 1.01 24.88 -19.25
N ASN A 332 2.02 24.82 -20.13
CA ASN A 332 2.18 25.79 -21.20
C ASN A 332 1.10 25.45 -22.24
N ASP A 333 -0.13 25.91 -22.00
CA ASP A 333 -1.09 26.11 -23.08
C ASP A 333 -0.89 27.52 -23.62
#